data_AF-A0A2I2GP11-F1
#
_entry.id   AF-A0A2I2GP11-F1
#
_cell.length_a   1.000
_cell.length_b   1.000
_cell.length_c   1.000
_cell.angle_alpha   90.00
_cell.angle_beta   90.00
_cell.angle_gamma   90.00
#
_symmetry.space_group_name_H-M   'P 1'
#
loop_
_entity.id
_entity.type
_entity.pdbx_description
1 polymer ?
#
loop_
_entity_poly.entity_id
_entity_poly.type
_entity_poly.pdbx_seq_one_letter_code
_entity_poly.pdbx_strand_id
1 'polypeptide(L)'
;MAASSVSQTSALLLLPPPPSASFEHFQQVYESVLSTVCSRLVQNLQDTHRTAILDIVLALPGLQSSSSQPRSRIFGSLQSCLANLYRLLGVISVERGIELDVSGGIDARVVFLDFDSIHRPTEQSREGSSIGPIVDLRTLAESARLWDWVFFPDNHVGQTLATDFSSIYSQAKDPNAGDVHPIPGAPDWTPFDSLSASEDTSEPKAHYSVVVGGTFDHFHIGHKFLLTATALVLQPLRDSGPAEGSITVGVTGDELLVKKKYAAFLESFDDRCKSVADFLSAIMEFGPPDSTAGVQQVSQPGPFGKYMLV
;
A
#
# COMPACT_ATOMS: atom_id res chain seq x y z
N MET A 1 -26.44 -19.64 -16.70
CA MET A 1 -25.19 -19.56 -17.46
C MET A 1 -24.24 -18.71 -16.64
N ALA A 2 -23.27 -19.34 -15.97
CA ALA A 2 -22.30 -18.64 -15.14
C ALA A 2 -21.37 -17.86 -16.06
N ALA A 3 -21.38 -16.53 -15.97
CA ALA A 3 -20.33 -15.72 -16.56
C ALA A 3 -19.03 -16.14 -15.88
N SER A 4 -18.10 -16.73 -16.63
CA SER A 4 -16.74 -16.95 -16.18
C SER A 4 -16.15 -15.58 -15.84
N SER A 5 -16.10 -15.24 -14.55
CA SER A 5 -15.36 -14.08 -14.07
C SER A 5 -13.90 -14.37 -14.33
N VAL A 6 -13.38 -13.91 -15.46
CA VAL A 6 -11.94 -13.92 -15.73
C VAL A 6 -11.30 -13.14 -14.57
N SER A 7 -10.44 -13.78 -13.78
CA SER A 7 -9.78 -13.16 -12.63
C SER A 7 -8.88 -12.02 -13.11
N GLN A 8 -8.82 -10.94 -12.33
CA GLN A 8 -7.86 -9.87 -12.58
C GLN A 8 -6.48 -10.35 -12.15
N THR A 9 -5.50 -10.25 -13.07
CA THR A 9 -4.09 -10.56 -12.80
C THR A 9 -3.60 -9.82 -11.56
N SER A 10 -3.12 -10.54 -10.56
CA SER A 10 -2.67 -9.96 -9.29
C SER A 10 -1.35 -10.57 -8.82
N ALA A 11 -0.47 -9.74 -8.27
CA ALA A 11 0.75 -10.21 -7.62
C ALA A 11 1.05 -9.45 -6.32
N LEU A 12 1.73 -10.16 -5.43
CA LEU A 12 2.35 -9.62 -4.23
C LEU A 12 3.86 -9.53 -4.47
N LEU A 13 4.49 -8.43 -4.06
CA LEU A 13 5.94 -8.30 -4.02
C LEU A 13 6.38 -8.02 -2.59
N LEU A 14 7.10 -8.97 -2.00
CA LEU A 14 7.71 -8.87 -0.68
C LEU A 14 9.10 -8.23 -0.81
N LEU A 15 9.24 -6.99 -0.31
CA LEU A 15 10.52 -6.29 -0.25
C LEU A 15 11.05 -6.31 1.20
N PRO A 16 12.27 -6.82 1.44
CA PRO A 16 12.92 -6.70 2.74
C PRO A 16 13.29 -5.23 3.03
N PRO A 17 13.84 -4.87 4.21
CA PRO A 17 14.18 -3.48 4.47
C PRO A 17 15.32 -2.98 3.56
N PRO A 18 15.26 -1.72 3.08
CA PRO A 18 16.32 -1.14 2.25
C PRO A 18 17.58 -0.89 3.10
N PRO A 19 18.77 -0.68 2.49
CA PRO A 19 19.98 -0.38 3.26
C PRO A 19 20.02 1.05 3.82
N SER A 20 19.23 1.98 3.25
CA SER A 20 19.03 3.33 3.81
C SER A 20 17.76 3.98 3.28
N ALA A 21 17.38 5.13 3.84
CA ALA A 21 16.25 5.94 3.37
C ALA A 21 16.54 6.75 2.08
N SER A 22 17.76 6.69 1.54
CA SER A 22 18.13 7.46 0.34
C SER A 22 17.65 6.80 -0.96
N PHE A 23 17.27 7.61 -1.94
CA PHE A 23 16.78 7.11 -3.22
C PHE A 23 17.82 6.28 -3.98
N GLU A 24 19.10 6.67 -3.96
CA GLU A 24 20.17 5.94 -4.65
C GLU A 24 20.28 4.49 -4.15
N HIS A 25 20.24 4.30 -2.84
CA HIS A 25 20.28 2.98 -2.23
C HIS A 25 19.02 2.17 -2.51
N PHE A 26 17.83 2.79 -2.49
CA PHE A 26 16.58 2.15 -2.93
C PHE A 26 16.67 1.64 -4.36
N GLN A 27 17.15 2.49 -5.26
CA GLN A 27 17.32 2.17 -6.68
C GLN A 27 18.28 0.99 -6.86
N GLN A 28 19.45 1.03 -6.21
CA GLN A 28 20.45 -0.04 -6.29
C GLN A 28 19.91 -1.44 -5.93
N VAL A 29 19.00 -1.53 -4.95
CA VAL A 29 18.51 -2.83 -4.45
C VAL A 29 17.17 -3.27 -5.05
N TYR A 30 16.31 -2.34 -5.49
CA TYR A 30 14.96 -2.66 -5.96
C TYR A 30 14.71 -2.46 -7.45
N GLU A 31 15.55 -1.73 -8.17
CA GLU A 31 15.28 -1.42 -9.59
C GLU A 31 15.14 -2.69 -10.44
N SER A 32 16.10 -3.62 -10.33
CA SER A 32 16.08 -4.87 -11.10
C SER A 32 14.89 -5.75 -10.72
N VAL A 33 14.54 -5.79 -9.44
CA VAL A 33 13.44 -6.59 -8.89
C VAL A 33 12.10 -6.05 -9.40
N LEU A 34 11.83 -4.76 -9.19
CA LEU A 34 10.60 -4.09 -9.64
C LEU A 34 10.48 -4.13 -11.16
N SER A 35 11.57 -3.87 -11.90
CA SER A 35 11.56 -3.93 -13.36
C SER A 35 11.19 -5.33 -13.86
N THR A 36 11.68 -6.39 -13.21
CA THR A 36 11.37 -7.77 -13.58
C THR A 36 9.91 -8.10 -13.30
N VAL A 37 9.41 -7.76 -12.11
CA VAL A 37 8.02 -8.01 -11.70
C VAL A 37 7.04 -7.26 -12.60
N CYS A 38 7.27 -5.96 -12.83
CA CYS A 38 6.42 -5.16 -13.70
C CYS A 38 6.38 -5.72 -15.13
N SER A 39 7.53 -6.09 -15.68
CA SER A 39 7.59 -6.69 -17.04
C SER A 39 6.83 -8.01 -17.12
N ARG A 40 6.97 -8.87 -16.10
CA ARG A 40 6.24 -10.15 -16.04
C ARG A 40 4.74 -9.94 -15.97
N LEU A 41 4.26 -9.00 -15.14
CA LEU A 41 2.83 -8.72 -15.03
C LEU A 41 2.24 -8.24 -16.35
N VAL A 42 2.88 -7.26 -17.01
CA VAL A 42 2.41 -6.73 -18.30
C VAL A 42 2.40 -7.80 -19.39
N GLN A 43 3.44 -8.66 -19.44
CA GLN A 43 3.49 -9.77 -20.40
C GLN A 43 2.33 -10.77 -20.23
N ASN A 44 1.82 -10.93 -19.01
CA ASN A 44 0.72 -11.84 -18.71
C ASN A 44 -0.68 -11.19 -18.87
N LEU A 45 -0.78 -9.89 -19.14
CA LEU A 45 -2.07 -9.21 -19.30
C LEU A 45 -2.81 -9.57 -20.61
N GLN A 46 -2.22 -10.32 -21.55
CA GLN A 46 -2.83 -10.89 -22.77
C GLN A 46 -3.96 -10.03 -23.39
N ASP A 47 -3.66 -8.78 -23.77
CA ASP A 47 -4.61 -7.83 -24.39
C ASP A 47 -5.91 -7.56 -23.59
N THR A 48 -5.91 -7.82 -22.29
CA THR A 48 -7.03 -7.46 -21.43
C THR A 48 -7.08 -5.94 -21.27
N HIS A 49 -8.26 -5.34 -21.41
CA HIS A 49 -8.50 -3.91 -21.10
C HIS A 49 -8.43 -3.61 -19.59
N ARG A 50 -7.79 -4.46 -18.79
CA ARG A 50 -7.72 -4.40 -17.34
C ARG A 50 -6.32 -4.03 -16.89
N THR A 51 -6.22 -3.58 -15.64
CA THR A 51 -4.93 -3.34 -14.97
C THR A 51 -4.51 -4.58 -14.20
N ALA A 52 -3.21 -4.89 -14.20
CA ALA A 52 -2.65 -5.87 -13.26
C ALA A 52 -2.51 -5.23 -11.88
N ILE A 53 -2.92 -5.90 -10.82
CA ILE A 53 -2.69 -5.43 -9.45
C ILE A 53 -1.30 -5.85 -9.02
N LEU A 54 -0.51 -4.90 -8.50
CA LEU A 54 0.75 -5.17 -7.83
C LEU A 54 0.71 -4.61 -6.42
N ASP A 55 0.49 -5.48 -5.44
CA ASP A 55 0.63 -5.14 -4.02
C ASP A 55 2.12 -5.23 -3.66
N ILE A 56 2.73 -4.11 -3.30
CA ILE A 56 4.12 -4.02 -2.87
C ILE A 56 4.15 -3.86 -1.35
N VAL A 57 4.78 -4.81 -0.68
CA VAL A 57 4.92 -4.82 0.77
C VAL A 57 6.36 -4.52 1.13
N LEU A 58 6.60 -3.38 1.77
CA LEU A 58 7.92 -3.03 2.28
C LEU A 58 8.03 -3.40 3.76
N ALA A 59 8.85 -4.41 4.06
CA ALA A 59 9.17 -4.82 5.41
C ALA A 59 10.08 -3.79 6.08
N LEU A 60 9.72 -3.36 7.29
CA LEU A 60 10.54 -2.51 8.16
C LEU A 60 10.40 -3.01 9.60
N PRO A 61 11.48 -3.06 10.38
CA PRO A 61 11.42 -3.54 11.75
C PRO A 61 10.80 -2.51 12.70
N GLY A 62 10.02 -2.99 13.66
CA GLY A 62 9.59 -2.22 14.83
C GLY A 62 8.52 -1.15 14.54
N LEU A 63 7.74 -1.28 13.47
CA LEU A 63 6.71 -0.28 13.12
C LEU A 63 5.59 -0.17 14.17
N GLN A 64 5.30 -1.25 14.90
CA GLN A 64 4.26 -1.27 15.94
C GLN A 64 4.83 -1.18 17.36
N SER A 65 6.15 -1.14 17.50
CA SER A 65 6.84 -0.99 18.79
C SER A 65 6.54 0.35 19.47
N SER A 66 6.74 0.42 20.79
CA SER A 66 6.52 1.64 21.58
C SER A 66 7.47 2.79 21.20
N SER A 67 8.69 2.48 20.75
CA SER A 67 9.65 3.46 20.25
C SER A 67 9.18 4.14 18.97
N SER A 68 8.32 3.49 18.19
CA SER A 68 7.71 4.03 16.97
C SER A 68 6.40 4.80 17.19
N GLN A 69 5.90 4.89 18.43
CA GLN A 69 4.64 5.58 18.75
C GLN A 69 4.85 7.01 19.28
N PRO A 70 3.99 7.98 18.95
CA PRO A 70 2.87 7.88 18.00
C PRO A 70 3.36 7.83 16.54
N ARG A 71 2.49 7.43 15.60
CA ARG A 71 2.81 7.31 14.16
C ARG A 71 3.53 8.53 13.57
N SER A 72 3.23 9.74 14.05
CA SER A 72 3.89 10.97 13.62
C SER A 72 5.41 10.96 13.84
N ARG A 73 5.93 10.19 14.81
CA ARG A 73 7.37 10.09 15.11
C ARG A 73 8.15 9.47 13.94
N ILE A 74 7.60 8.43 13.33
CA ILE A 74 8.23 7.69 12.23
C ILE A 74 7.68 8.07 10.84
N PHE A 75 6.71 8.99 10.80
CA PHE A 75 6.03 9.39 9.56
C PHE A 75 7.00 9.87 8.48
N GLY A 76 7.99 10.71 8.83
CA GLY A 76 8.97 11.21 7.86
C GLY A 76 9.76 10.09 7.16
N SER A 77 10.16 9.07 7.92
CA SER A 77 10.87 7.89 7.40
C SER A 77 9.96 7.04 6.52
N LEU A 78 8.70 6.79 6.93
CA LEU A 78 7.73 6.04 6.14
C LEU A 78 7.37 6.76 4.84
N GLN A 79 7.10 8.07 4.91
CA GLN A 79 6.78 8.90 3.76
C GLN A 79 7.96 8.96 2.77
N SER A 80 9.20 9.01 3.27
CA SER A 80 10.40 8.96 2.42
C SER A 80 10.53 7.61 1.69
N CYS A 81 10.30 6.50 2.38
CA CYS A 81 10.31 5.17 1.77
C CYS A 81 9.21 5.03 0.70
N LEU A 82 7.99 5.50 1.02
CA LEU A 82 6.85 5.51 0.11
C LEU A 82 7.14 6.35 -1.15
N ALA A 83 7.73 7.54 -0.97
CA ALA A 83 8.12 8.42 -2.07
C ALA A 83 9.18 7.76 -2.95
N ASN A 84 10.18 7.11 -2.37
CA ASN A 84 11.22 6.40 -3.12
C ASN A 84 10.64 5.26 -3.97
N LEU A 85 9.70 4.47 -3.43
CA LEU A 85 9.06 3.39 -4.18
C LEU A 85 8.24 3.92 -5.36
N TYR A 86 7.34 4.89 -5.16
CA TYR A 86 6.56 5.45 -6.27
C TYR A 86 7.44 6.19 -7.28
N ARG A 87 8.50 6.87 -6.83
CA ARG A 87 9.48 7.48 -7.73
C ARG A 87 10.17 6.43 -8.59
N LEU A 88 10.63 5.33 -7.99
CA LEU A 88 11.30 4.25 -8.71
C LEU A 88 10.35 3.54 -9.69
N LEU A 89 9.10 3.30 -9.30
CA LEU A 89 8.06 2.80 -10.20
C LEU A 89 7.85 3.72 -11.41
N GLY A 90 7.82 5.04 -11.18
CA GLY A 90 7.72 6.02 -12.26
C GLY A 90 8.92 6.00 -13.21
N VAL A 91 10.14 5.85 -12.69
CA VAL A 91 11.36 5.67 -13.50
C VAL A 91 11.26 4.41 -14.36
N ILE A 92 10.94 3.27 -13.75
CA ILE A 92 10.82 1.97 -14.43
C ILE A 92 9.71 2.02 -15.51
N SER A 93 8.58 2.65 -15.19
CA SER A 93 7.46 2.84 -16.12
C SER A 93 7.92 3.52 -17.41
N VAL A 94 8.64 4.64 -17.29
CA VAL A 94 9.16 5.38 -18.46
C VAL A 94 10.23 4.56 -19.21
N GLU A 95 11.18 3.97 -18.49
CA GLU A 95 12.30 3.23 -19.11
C GLU A 95 11.85 1.97 -19.85
N ARG A 96 10.80 1.31 -19.37
CA ARG A 96 10.27 0.07 -19.95
C ARG A 96 9.06 0.27 -20.84
N GLY A 97 8.53 1.49 -20.94
CA GLY A 97 7.27 1.76 -21.63
C GLY A 97 6.09 1.01 -21.01
N ILE A 98 6.07 0.90 -19.68
CA ILE A 98 5.01 0.24 -18.93
C ILE A 98 4.06 1.30 -18.41
N GLU A 99 2.79 1.20 -18.81
CA GLU A 99 1.74 2.08 -18.31
C GLU A 99 1.41 1.80 -16.83
N LEU A 100 1.12 2.85 -16.07
CA LEU A 100 0.67 2.77 -14.68
C LEU A 100 -0.75 3.32 -14.58
N ASP A 101 -1.57 2.65 -13.78
CA ASP A 101 -2.93 3.10 -13.39
C ASP A 101 -3.95 3.26 -14.53
N VAL A 102 -3.61 2.76 -15.73
CA VAL A 102 -4.50 2.75 -16.91
C VAL A 102 -4.62 1.35 -17.50
N SER A 103 -5.67 1.09 -18.27
CA SER A 103 -5.94 -0.22 -18.91
C SER A 103 -4.71 -0.76 -19.64
N GLY A 104 -4.36 -2.04 -19.41
CA GLY A 104 -3.15 -2.67 -19.95
C GLY A 104 -1.89 -2.37 -19.15
N GLY A 105 -1.97 -1.52 -18.12
CA GLY A 105 -0.89 -1.17 -17.22
C GLY A 105 -0.97 -1.84 -15.85
N ILE A 106 -0.22 -1.29 -14.89
CA ILE A 106 -0.12 -1.80 -13.53
C ILE A 106 -0.76 -0.84 -12.53
N ASP A 107 -1.69 -1.35 -11.72
CA ASP A 107 -2.20 -0.72 -10.51
C ASP A 107 -1.29 -1.12 -9.33
N ALA A 108 -0.23 -0.32 -9.10
CA ALA A 108 0.70 -0.55 -8.01
C ALA A 108 0.19 0.07 -6.69
N ARG A 109 0.26 -0.68 -5.61
CA ARG A 109 -0.23 -0.29 -4.27
C ARG A 109 0.86 -0.60 -3.26
N VAL A 110 1.19 0.33 -2.39
CA VAL A 110 2.26 0.16 -1.40
C VAL A 110 1.67 0.09 0.00
N VAL A 111 2.01 -0.97 0.72
CA VAL A 111 1.76 -1.10 2.16
C VAL A 111 3.04 -1.47 2.89
N PHE A 112 3.06 -1.24 4.19
CA PHE A 112 4.21 -1.50 5.03
C PHE A 112 3.95 -2.72 5.91
N LEU A 113 5.01 -3.47 6.15
CA LEU A 113 4.97 -4.67 6.97
C LEU A 113 5.88 -4.47 8.18
N ASP A 114 5.29 -4.58 9.38
CA ASP A 114 6.09 -4.70 10.60
C ASP A 114 6.68 -6.10 10.67
N PHE A 115 7.95 -6.21 10.31
CA PHE A 115 8.66 -7.47 10.30
C PHE A 115 10.08 -7.27 10.82
N ASP A 116 10.36 -7.93 11.93
CA ASP A 116 11.67 -8.01 12.53
C ASP A 116 12.15 -9.47 12.49
N SER A 117 13.11 -9.75 11.59
CA SER A 117 13.70 -11.08 11.47
C SER A 117 14.61 -11.44 12.64
N ILE A 118 15.10 -10.43 13.38
CA ILE A 118 16.08 -10.59 14.46
C ILE A 118 15.35 -10.75 15.81
N HIS A 119 14.38 -9.88 16.08
CA HIS A 119 13.57 -9.88 17.30
C HIS A 119 12.16 -10.39 16.99
N ARG A 120 12.03 -11.71 16.84
CA ARG A 120 10.72 -12.36 16.70
C ARG A 120 9.87 -12.08 17.94
N PRO A 121 8.67 -11.51 17.81
CA PRO A 121 7.81 -11.26 18.96
C PRO A 121 7.44 -12.58 19.63
N THR A 122 7.50 -12.61 20.97
CA THR A 122 6.93 -13.68 21.78
C THR A 122 5.42 -13.74 21.58
N GLU A 123 4.81 -14.92 21.71
CA GLU A 123 3.40 -15.19 21.38
C GLU A 123 2.33 -14.31 22.09
N GLN A 124 2.72 -13.41 22.97
CA GLN A 124 1.84 -12.60 23.81
C GLN A 124 1.53 -11.19 23.25
N SER A 125 2.21 -10.72 22.19
CA SER A 125 1.96 -9.41 21.56
C SER A 125 0.98 -9.48 20.38
N ARG A 126 -0.04 -10.35 20.47
CA ARG A 126 -0.96 -10.74 19.38
C ARG A 126 -2.22 -9.87 19.25
N GLU A 127 -2.08 -8.55 19.27
CA GLU A 127 -3.17 -7.65 18.88
C GLU A 127 -2.69 -6.75 17.76
N GLY A 128 -2.41 -7.39 16.60
CA GLY A 128 -2.22 -6.68 15.35
C GLY A 128 -3.56 -6.09 14.91
N SER A 129 -3.56 -4.80 14.54
CA SER A 129 -4.73 -4.22 13.88
C SER A 129 -4.80 -4.76 12.46
N SER A 130 -5.94 -5.35 12.10
CA SER A 130 -6.23 -5.80 10.73
C SER A 130 -6.58 -4.64 9.77
N ILE A 131 -6.52 -3.40 10.28
CA ILE A 131 -6.92 -2.19 9.61
C ILE A 131 -5.74 -1.21 9.58
N GLY A 132 -5.32 -0.80 8.38
CA GLY A 132 -4.31 0.22 8.18
C GLY A 132 -3.27 -0.14 7.12
N PRO A 133 -2.48 0.84 6.66
CA PRO A 133 -1.44 0.65 5.65
C PRO A 133 -0.16 0.04 6.23
N ILE A 134 -0.20 -0.37 7.50
CA ILE A 134 0.89 -1.01 8.24
C ILE A 134 0.32 -2.26 8.88
N VAL A 135 0.73 -3.43 8.39
CA VAL A 135 0.25 -4.74 8.83
C VAL A 135 1.38 -5.56 9.44
N ASP A 136 1.05 -6.59 10.21
CA ASP A 136 2.00 -7.64 10.57
C ASP A 136 1.96 -8.80 9.57
N LEU A 137 2.96 -9.69 9.67
CA LEU A 137 3.15 -10.78 8.72
C LEU A 137 1.97 -11.76 8.70
N ARG A 138 1.38 -12.03 9.86
CA ARG A 138 0.24 -12.95 9.98
C ARG A 138 -0.99 -12.34 9.34
N THR A 139 -1.30 -11.09 9.67
CA THR A 139 -2.42 -10.34 9.09
C THR A 139 -2.34 -10.31 7.56
N LEU A 140 -1.16 -10.05 6.99
CA LEU A 140 -0.96 -10.08 5.54
C LEU A 140 -1.19 -11.49 4.95
N ALA A 141 -0.55 -12.51 5.52
CA ALA A 141 -0.58 -13.88 5.00
C ALA A 141 -1.96 -14.55 5.15
N GLU A 142 -2.71 -14.25 6.21
CA GLU A 142 -4.04 -14.78 6.50
C GLU A 142 -5.18 -13.94 5.90
N SER A 143 -4.89 -12.75 5.34
CA SER A 143 -5.89 -11.86 4.73
C SER A 143 -6.74 -12.57 3.68
N ALA A 144 -7.93 -12.09 3.30
CA ALA A 144 -8.74 -12.74 2.27
C ALA A 144 -8.16 -12.65 0.84
N ARG A 145 -7.01 -11.97 0.65
CA ARG A 145 -6.44 -11.69 -0.67
C ARG A 145 -5.85 -12.94 -1.33
N LEU A 146 -6.06 -13.05 -2.63
CA LEU A 146 -5.47 -14.09 -3.47
C LEU A 146 -4.59 -13.40 -4.52
N TRP A 147 -3.35 -13.85 -4.60
CA TRP A 147 -2.37 -13.40 -5.58
C TRP A 147 -2.07 -14.57 -6.51
N ASP A 148 -2.02 -14.30 -7.81
CA ASP A 148 -1.59 -15.29 -8.80
C ASP A 148 -0.09 -15.59 -8.64
N TRP A 149 0.70 -14.59 -8.20
CA TRP A 149 2.14 -14.72 -7.92
C TRP A 149 2.56 -13.97 -6.66
N VAL A 150 3.47 -14.58 -5.88
CA VAL A 150 4.16 -13.89 -4.78
C VAL A 150 5.64 -13.80 -5.11
N PHE A 151 6.16 -12.60 -5.37
CA PHE A 151 7.56 -12.36 -5.71
C PHE A 151 8.38 -11.89 -4.52
N PHE A 152 9.68 -12.22 -4.52
CA PHE A 152 10.67 -11.71 -3.56
C PHE A 152 12.06 -11.68 -4.21
N PRO A 153 12.99 -10.82 -3.75
CA PRO A 153 14.38 -10.85 -4.22
C PRO A 153 15.08 -12.13 -3.76
N ASP A 154 15.74 -12.84 -4.68
CA ASP A 154 16.47 -14.08 -4.39
C ASP A 154 17.85 -13.80 -3.77
N ASN A 155 17.83 -13.35 -2.53
CA ASN A 155 19.00 -13.03 -1.72
C ASN A 155 18.74 -13.39 -0.25
N HIS A 156 19.74 -13.28 0.63
CA HIS A 156 19.60 -13.77 2.00
C HIS A 156 18.43 -13.11 2.77
N VAL A 157 18.31 -11.78 2.64
CA VAL A 157 17.30 -10.99 3.36
C VAL A 157 15.89 -11.22 2.82
N GLY A 158 15.75 -11.39 1.49
CA GLY A 158 14.50 -11.71 0.82
C GLY A 158 14.03 -13.13 1.10
N GLN A 159 14.94 -14.12 1.07
CA GLN A 159 14.63 -15.52 1.39
C GLN A 159 14.13 -15.68 2.82
N THR A 160 14.68 -14.93 3.78
CA THR A 160 14.21 -14.95 5.18
C THR A 160 12.75 -14.50 5.27
N LEU A 161 12.42 -13.33 4.69
CA LEU A 161 11.06 -12.80 4.67
C LEU A 161 10.09 -13.74 3.92
N ALA A 162 10.49 -14.26 2.76
CA ALA A 162 9.68 -15.16 1.97
C ALA A 162 9.41 -16.49 2.69
N THR A 163 10.40 -17.04 3.39
CA THR A 163 10.24 -18.28 4.17
C THR A 163 9.24 -18.10 5.30
N ASP A 164 9.38 -17.02 6.08
CA ASP A 164 8.47 -16.74 7.19
C ASP A 164 7.05 -16.47 6.69
N PHE A 165 6.90 -15.69 5.60
CA PHE A 165 5.60 -15.48 4.95
C PHE A 165 4.96 -16.80 4.48
N SER A 166 5.72 -17.62 3.74
CA SER A 166 5.25 -18.89 3.17
C SER A 166 4.82 -19.87 4.25
N SER A 167 5.47 -19.85 5.41
CA SER A 167 5.12 -20.73 6.52
C SER A 167 3.69 -20.53 7.02
N ILE A 168 3.17 -19.30 6.92
CA ILE A 168 1.80 -18.94 7.32
C ILE A 168 0.87 -19.04 6.12
N TYR A 169 1.26 -18.44 4.98
CA TYR A 169 0.45 -18.36 3.78
C TYR A 169 0.04 -19.76 3.28
N SER A 170 0.97 -20.71 3.19
CA SER A 170 0.66 -22.07 2.71
C SER A 170 -0.25 -22.85 3.65
N GLN A 171 -0.26 -22.54 4.96
CA GLN A 171 -1.14 -23.19 5.93
C GLN A 171 -2.55 -22.59 5.92
N ALA A 172 -2.64 -21.29 5.68
CA ALA A 172 -3.88 -20.53 5.72
C ALA A 172 -4.67 -20.57 4.40
N LYS A 173 -4.03 -20.96 3.29
CA LYS A 173 -4.59 -20.73 1.95
C LYS A 173 -5.03 -21.99 1.21
N ASP A 174 -6.03 -21.78 0.36
CA ASP A 174 -6.63 -22.74 -0.58
C ASP A 174 -5.58 -23.28 -1.57
N PRO A 175 -5.73 -24.50 -2.12
CA PRO A 175 -4.89 -25.02 -3.21
C PRO A 175 -4.76 -24.12 -4.46
N ASN A 176 -5.58 -23.07 -4.61
CA ASN A 176 -5.46 -22.07 -5.66
C ASN A 176 -4.59 -20.84 -5.30
N ALA A 177 -3.87 -20.87 -4.17
CA ALA A 177 -2.93 -19.83 -3.80
C ALA A 177 -1.74 -19.77 -4.78
N GLY A 178 -1.33 -18.58 -5.18
CA GLY A 178 -0.18 -18.39 -6.07
C GLY A 178 1.12 -18.87 -5.45
N ASP A 179 1.98 -19.42 -6.29
CA ASP A 179 3.31 -19.89 -5.90
C ASP A 179 4.22 -18.71 -5.50
N VAL A 180 5.18 -19.00 -4.61
CA VAL A 180 6.20 -18.05 -4.19
C VAL A 180 7.41 -18.15 -5.13
N HIS A 181 7.72 -17.06 -5.81
CA HIS A 181 8.67 -16.99 -6.91
C HIS A 181 9.87 -16.10 -6.60
N PRO A 182 11.09 -16.64 -6.61
CA PRO A 182 12.30 -15.84 -6.48
C PRO A 182 12.53 -14.96 -7.73
N ILE A 183 13.02 -13.75 -7.51
CA ILE A 183 13.56 -12.87 -8.55
C ILE A 183 15.09 -12.93 -8.49
N PRO A 184 15.73 -13.64 -9.43
CA PRO A 184 17.18 -13.83 -9.41
C PRO A 184 17.93 -12.54 -9.74
N GLY A 185 19.19 -12.46 -9.31
CA GLY A 185 20.09 -11.36 -9.66
C GLY A 185 19.92 -10.08 -8.83
N ALA A 186 19.15 -10.12 -7.75
CA ALA A 186 19.17 -9.08 -6.73
C ALA A 186 20.49 -9.17 -5.94
N PRO A 187 21.20 -8.05 -5.68
CA PRO A 187 22.39 -8.06 -4.83
C PRO A 187 22.02 -8.47 -3.39
N ASP A 188 22.98 -8.96 -2.61
CA ASP A 188 22.85 -8.97 -1.15
C ASP A 188 23.10 -7.57 -0.59
N TRP A 189 22.39 -7.18 0.46
CA TRP A 189 22.64 -5.96 1.21
C TRP A 189 22.36 -6.13 2.70
N THR A 190 22.91 -5.22 3.49
CA THR A 190 22.59 -5.11 4.92
C THR A 190 21.34 -4.26 5.07
N PRO A 191 20.26 -4.79 5.66
CA PRO A 191 19.05 -4.02 5.93
C PRO A 191 19.32 -2.85 6.88
N PHE A 192 18.54 -1.79 6.75
CA PHE A 192 18.53 -0.69 7.70
C PHE A 192 17.81 -1.10 8.99
N ASP A 193 18.52 -1.03 10.12
CA ASP A 193 18.08 -1.61 11.39
C ASP A 193 17.02 -0.80 12.14
N SER A 194 16.86 0.51 11.89
CA SER A 194 15.97 1.33 12.73
C SER A 194 15.49 2.59 12.05
N LEU A 195 14.17 2.77 11.95
CA LEU A 195 13.59 4.03 11.52
C LEU A 195 14.02 5.16 12.45
N SER A 196 14.64 6.19 11.87
CA SER A 196 14.95 7.40 12.61
C SER A 196 13.67 8.19 12.85
N ALA A 197 13.54 8.76 14.05
CA ALA A 197 12.52 9.76 14.31
C ALA A 197 12.76 10.97 13.39
N SER A 198 11.68 11.56 12.88
CA SER A 198 11.78 12.81 12.11
C SER A 198 12.53 13.88 12.93
N GLU A 199 13.41 14.64 12.28
CA GLU A 199 14.08 15.81 12.89
C GLU A 199 13.14 17.02 13.08
N ASP A 200 11.83 16.84 12.82
CA ASP A 200 10.84 17.86 13.09
C ASP A 200 10.89 18.29 14.56
N THR A 201 11.03 19.61 14.76
CA THR A 201 11.14 20.23 16.09
C THR A 201 9.83 20.22 16.88
N SER A 202 8.73 19.78 16.26
CA SER A 202 7.44 19.63 16.91
C SER A 202 7.35 18.31 17.68
N GLU A 203 6.83 18.37 18.90
CA GLU A 203 6.56 17.17 19.69
C GLU A 203 5.65 16.18 18.91
N PRO A 204 6.00 14.87 18.88
CA PRO A 204 5.17 13.85 18.25
C PRO A 204 3.74 13.82 18.82
N LYS A 205 2.73 13.72 17.94
CA LYS A 205 1.31 13.71 18.30
C LYS A 205 0.59 12.50 17.71
N ALA A 206 -0.35 11.95 18.47
CA ALA A 206 -1.26 10.94 17.96
C ALA A 206 -2.39 11.61 17.16
N HIS A 207 -2.67 11.09 15.97
CA HIS A 207 -3.74 11.57 15.10
C HIS A 207 -4.78 10.47 14.91
N TYR A 208 -6.02 10.73 15.36
CA TYR A 208 -7.15 9.79 15.20
C TYR A 208 -8.19 10.30 14.20
N SER A 209 -8.04 11.53 13.70
CA SER A 209 -8.83 12.05 12.59
C SER A 209 -7.87 12.80 11.68
N VAL A 210 -7.83 12.39 10.42
CA VAL A 210 -6.96 12.96 9.40
C VAL A 210 -7.80 13.33 8.19
N VAL A 211 -7.42 14.40 7.50
CA VAL A 211 -8.18 14.92 6.38
C VAL A 211 -7.26 15.23 5.21
N VAL A 212 -7.74 14.94 4.01
CA VAL A 212 -7.07 15.31 2.76
C VAL A 212 -8.13 15.71 1.74
N GLY A 213 -7.80 16.64 0.85
CA GLY A 213 -8.70 17.10 -0.19
C GLY A 213 -8.02 17.14 -1.54
N GLY A 214 -8.78 16.87 -2.60
CA GLY A 214 -8.26 16.84 -3.97
C GLY A 214 -9.34 16.75 -5.02
N THR A 215 -8.92 16.84 -6.30
CA THR A 215 -9.81 16.48 -7.41
C THR A 215 -9.87 14.96 -7.56
N PHE A 216 -8.74 14.23 -7.40
CA PHE A 216 -8.67 12.78 -7.59
C PHE A 216 -9.17 12.31 -8.96
N ASP A 217 -8.87 13.10 -9.99
CA ASP A 217 -9.20 12.83 -11.39
C ASP A 217 -8.08 12.04 -12.06
N HIS A 218 -8.41 11.11 -12.96
CA HIS A 218 -7.49 10.17 -13.57
C HIS A 218 -6.58 9.54 -12.52
N PHE A 219 -7.18 8.76 -11.63
CA PHE A 219 -6.53 8.25 -10.42
C PHE A 219 -5.16 7.60 -10.74
N HIS A 220 -4.09 8.11 -10.13
CA HIS A 220 -2.72 7.81 -10.53
C HIS A 220 -1.77 7.77 -9.33
N ILE A 221 -0.51 7.35 -9.51
CA ILE A 221 0.51 7.22 -8.44
C ILE A 221 0.62 8.42 -7.51
N GLY A 222 0.47 9.66 -8.00
CA GLY A 222 0.46 10.86 -7.15
C GLY A 222 -0.69 10.89 -6.13
N HIS A 223 -1.90 10.48 -6.52
CA HIS A 223 -3.04 10.35 -5.61
C HIS A 223 -2.82 9.21 -4.61
N LYS A 224 -2.28 8.08 -5.08
CA LYS A 224 -1.96 6.92 -4.24
C LYS A 224 -0.92 7.24 -3.18
N PHE A 225 0.14 7.94 -3.56
CA PHE A 225 1.15 8.45 -2.65
C PHE A 225 0.53 9.33 -1.57
N LEU A 226 -0.27 10.33 -1.97
CA LEU A 226 -0.93 11.24 -1.04
C LEU A 226 -1.84 10.51 -0.05
N LEU A 227 -2.72 9.64 -0.55
CA LEU A 227 -3.67 8.89 0.27
C LEU A 227 -2.99 7.89 1.20
N THR A 228 -1.97 7.18 0.72
CA THR A 228 -1.18 6.28 1.57
C THR A 228 -0.45 7.07 2.65
N ALA A 229 0.16 8.22 2.32
CA ALA A 229 0.78 9.09 3.31
C ALA A 229 -0.22 9.59 4.36
N THR A 230 -1.43 10.00 3.95
CA THR A 230 -2.50 10.37 4.88
C THR A 230 -2.89 9.21 5.80
N ALA A 231 -3.00 8.00 5.26
CA ALA A 231 -3.31 6.81 6.06
C ALA A 231 -2.18 6.44 7.05
N LEU A 232 -0.91 6.65 6.70
CA LEU A 232 0.24 6.29 7.55
C LEU A 232 0.34 7.11 8.84
N VAL A 233 -0.19 8.33 8.85
CA VAL A 233 -0.19 9.19 10.06
C VAL A 233 -1.36 8.88 11.00
N LEU A 234 -2.39 8.16 10.53
CA LEU A 234 -3.52 7.72 11.35
C LEU A 234 -3.04 6.69 12.39
N GLN A 235 -3.39 6.91 13.65
CA GLN A 235 -3.04 6.05 14.76
C GLN A 235 -3.92 4.78 14.76
N PRO A 236 -3.34 3.57 14.88
CA PRO A 236 -4.13 2.35 15.06
C PRO A 236 -5.02 2.45 16.30
N LEU A 237 -6.26 1.99 16.17
CA LEU A 237 -7.18 1.86 17.29
C LEU A 237 -6.68 0.75 18.21
N ARG A 238 -6.59 1.08 19.50
CA ARG A 238 -6.15 0.18 20.58
C ARG A 238 -7.07 0.41 21.77
N ASP A 239 -7.18 -0.57 22.67
CA ASP A 239 -8.08 -0.53 23.84
C ASP A 239 -7.93 0.72 24.72
N SER A 240 -6.74 1.33 24.74
CA SER A 240 -6.46 2.55 25.51
C SER A 240 -6.68 3.87 24.74
N GLY A 241 -7.14 3.80 23.49
CA GLY A 241 -7.34 4.94 22.58
C GLY A 241 -8.80 5.39 22.47
N PRO A 242 -9.11 6.34 21.57
CA PRO A 242 -10.49 6.66 21.22
C PRO A 242 -11.18 5.46 20.59
N ALA A 243 -12.50 5.41 20.73
CA ALA A 243 -13.33 4.33 20.19
C ALA A 243 -13.31 4.26 18.65
N GLU A 244 -13.01 5.37 17.98
CA GLU A 244 -13.06 5.49 16.52
C GLU A 244 -11.88 6.32 15.99
N GLY A 245 -11.48 6.01 14.75
CA GLY A 245 -10.49 6.75 13.97
C GLY A 245 -11.04 6.98 12.57
N SER A 246 -10.62 8.06 11.91
CA SER A 246 -11.19 8.44 10.61
C SER A 246 -10.19 9.05 9.64
N ILE A 247 -10.34 8.71 8.37
CA ILE A 247 -9.76 9.41 7.23
C ILE A 247 -10.90 10.10 6.47
N THR A 248 -10.91 11.43 6.46
CA THR A 248 -11.86 12.21 5.66
C THR A 248 -11.20 12.62 4.35
N VAL A 249 -11.76 12.19 3.21
CA VAL A 249 -11.31 12.60 1.88
C VAL A 249 -12.33 13.53 1.22
N GLY A 250 -11.97 14.80 1.08
CA GLY A 250 -12.76 15.79 0.35
C GLY A 250 -12.54 15.68 -1.16
N VAL A 251 -13.57 15.28 -1.90
CA VAL A 251 -13.53 15.18 -3.37
C VAL A 251 -14.18 16.42 -3.96
N THR A 252 -13.45 17.11 -4.83
CA THR A 252 -13.94 18.36 -5.44
C THR A 252 -15.19 18.09 -6.29
N GLY A 253 -16.30 18.77 -5.98
CA GLY A 253 -17.55 18.68 -6.74
C GLY A 253 -17.59 19.60 -7.97
N ASP A 254 -18.56 19.37 -8.85
CA ASP A 254 -18.67 20.02 -10.17
C ASP A 254 -18.75 21.55 -10.09
N GLU A 255 -19.38 22.08 -9.04
CA GLU A 255 -19.53 23.53 -8.80
C GLU A 255 -18.18 24.25 -8.60
N LEU A 256 -17.16 23.54 -8.10
CA LEU A 256 -15.80 24.07 -7.91
C LEU A 256 -14.93 23.89 -9.17
N LEU A 257 -15.43 23.18 -10.18
CA LEU A 257 -14.72 22.86 -11.43
C LEU A 257 -15.19 23.74 -12.61
N VAL A 258 -16.23 24.55 -12.44
CA VAL A 258 -16.82 25.45 -13.46
C VAL A 258 -15.80 26.41 -14.09
N LYS A 259 -14.73 26.76 -13.37
CA LYS A 259 -13.64 27.64 -13.86
C LYS A 259 -12.44 26.89 -14.44
N LYS A 260 -12.37 25.56 -14.34
CA LYS A 260 -11.27 24.80 -14.96
C LYS A 260 -11.50 24.76 -16.48
N LYS A 261 -10.49 25.22 -17.23
CA LYS A 261 -10.39 24.88 -18.65
C LYS A 261 -10.35 23.35 -18.73
N TYR A 262 -11.20 22.76 -19.59
CA TYR A 262 -11.31 21.31 -19.82
C TYR A 262 -12.12 20.50 -18.78
N ALA A 263 -13.05 21.11 -18.03
CA ALA A 263 -13.93 20.38 -17.11
C ALA A 263 -14.69 19.19 -17.75
N ALA A 264 -14.97 19.24 -19.05
CA ALA A 264 -15.62 18.16 -19.80
C ALA A 264 -14.78 16.88 -19.95
N PHE A 265 -13.48 16.92 -19.66
CA PHE A 265 -12.57 15.77 -19.71
C PHE A 265 -12.34 15.15 -18.34
N LEU A 266 -12.97 15.67 -17.28
CA LEU A 266 -12.87 15.10 -15.95
C LEU A 266 -13.76 13.86 -15.83
N GLU A 267 -13.31 12.89 -15.05
CA GLU A 267 -14.12 11.76 -14.61
C GLU A 267 -15.32 12.25 -13.78
N SER A 268 -16.40 11.47 -13.79
CA SER A 268 -17.57 11.80 -13.01
C SER A 268 -17.23 11.88 -11.52
N PHE A 269 -17.97 12.69 -10.77
CA PHE A 269 -17.77 12.77 -9.31
C PHE A 269 -17.84 11.39 -8.64
N ASP A 270 -18.77 10.54 -9.08
CA ASP A 270 -18.96 9.21 -8.52
C ASP A 270 -17.79 8.27 -8.86
N ASP A 271 -17.25 8.34 -10.09
CA ASP A 271 -16.07 7.55 -10.47
C ASP A 271 -14.84 7.96 -9.64
N ARG A 272 -14.63 9.27 -9.43
CA ARG A 272 -13.52 9.77 -8.60
C ARG A 272 -13.65 9.37 -7.14
N CYS A 273 -14.87 9.43 -6.59
CA CYS A 273 -15.15 8.90 -5.25
C CYS A 273 -14.87 7.40 -5.18
N LYS A 274 -15.38 6.63 -6.14
CA LYS A 274 -15.18 5.18 -6.20
C LYS A 274 -13.69 4.82 -6.27
N SER A 275 -12.91 5.48 -7.11
CA SER A 275 -11.46 5.22 -7.22
C SER A 275 -10.71 5.46 -5.92
N VAL A 276 -11.03 6.55 -5.20
CA VAL A 276 -10.44 6.82 -3.88
C VAL A 276 -10.87 5.76 -2.85
N ALA A 277 -12.15 5.36 -2.85
CA ALA A 277 -12.70 4.39 -1.91
C ALA A 277 -12.08 3.01 -2.13
N ASP A 278 -12.08 2.52 -3.37
CA ASP A 278 -11.50 1.24 -3.76
C ASP A 278 -10.01 1.20 -3.40
N PHE A 279 -9.26 2.30 -3.63
CA PHE A 279 -7.84 2.37 -3.26
C PHE A 279 -7.62 2.35 -1.74
N LEU A 280 -8.39 3.13 -0.97
CA LEU A 280 -8.26 3.14 0.49
C LEU A 280 -8.61 1.78 1.09
N SER A 281 -9.71 1.15 0.70
CA SER A 281 -10.02 -0.23 1.10
C SER A 281 -8.88 -1.18 0.73
N ALA A 282 -8.31 -1.03 -0.47
CA ALA A 282 -7.20 -1.86 -0.92
C ALA A 282 -5.90 -1.70 -0.12
N ILE A 283 -5.67 -0.60 0.60
CA ILE A 283 -4.48 -0.43 1.46
C ILE A 283 -4.80 -0.46 2.95
N MET A 284 -6.07 -0.47 3.35
CA MET A 284 -6.50 -0.43 4.75
C MET A 284 -7.05 -1.78 5.21
N GLU A 285 -7.76 -2.52 4.36
CA GLU A 285 -8.54 -3.68 4.79
C GLU A 285 -7.77 -4.99 4.52
N PHE A 286 -7.32 -5.62 5.61
CA PHE A 286 -6.67 -6.94 5.59
C PHE A 286 -7.37 -7.97 6.47
N GLY A 287 -8.34 -7.53 7.27
CA GLY A 287 -9.19 -8.40 8.09
C GLY A 287 -10.18 -9.24 7.29
N PRO A 288 -10.93 -10.13 7.96
CA PRO A 288 -12.03 -10.86 7.34
C PRO A 288 -13.11 -9.88 6.84
N PRO A 289 -13.92 -10.25 5.82
CA PRO A 289 -14.91 -9.37 5.20
C PRO A 289 -15.91 -8.73 6.17
N ASP A 290 -16.13 -9.36 7.33
CA ASP A 290 -17.05 -8.89 8.36
C ASP A 290 -16.45 -7.82 9.29
N SER A 291 -15.14 -7.56 9.20
CA SER A 291 -14.42 -6.51 9.93
C SER A 291 -14.25 -5.27 9.04
N THR A 292 -15.35 -4.64 8.64
CA THR A 292 -15.31 -3.51 7.70
C THR A 292 -14.81 -2.24 8.38
N ALA A 293 -13.68 -1.69 7.91
CA ALA A 293 -13.48 -0.25 7.92
C ALA A 293 -14.59 0.34 7.02
N GLY A 294 -15.60 0.97 7.62
CA GLY A 294 -16.80 1.38 6.90
C GLY A 294 -16.53 2.57 5.99
N VAL A 295 -16.08 2.35 4.75
CA VAL A 295 -16.02 3.43 3.76
C VAL A 295 -17.44 3.93 3.50
N GLN A 296 -17.73 5.14 3.99
CA GLN A 296 -19.00 5.80 3.84
C GLN A 296 -18.85 7.06 2.98
N GLN A 297 -19.54 7.08 1.83
CA GLN A 297 -19.73 8.32 1.08
C GLN A 297 -20.77 9.17 1.81
N VAL A 298 -20.37 10.37 2.25
CA VAL A 298 -21.26 11.29 2.97
C VAL A 298 -21.57 12.50 2.07
N SER A 299 -22.85 12.65 1.74
CA SER A 299 -23.35 13.84 1.04
C SER A 299 -24.15 14.70 2.00
N GLN A 300 -23.57 15.78 2.50
CA GLN A 300 -24.33 16.82 3.21
C GLN A 300 -24.66 17.97 2.24
N PRO A 301 -25.95 18.29 2.01
CA PRO A 301 -26.32 19.45 1.23
C PRO A 301 -26.04 20.73 2.04
N GLY A 302 -24.85 21.31 1.85
CA GLY A 302 -24.39 22.55 2.49
C GLY A 302 -23.15 23.10 1.77
N PRO A 303 -22.62 24.28 2.16
CA PRO A 303 -21.51 24.95 1.44
C PRO A 303 -20.17 24.19 1.49
N PHE A 304 -20.10 23.05 2.18
CA PHE A 304 -18.89 22.30 2.49
C PHE A 304 -18.58 21.13 1.53
N GLY A 305 -19.34 20.99 0.44
CA GLY A 305 -19.07 19.95 -0.56
C GLY A 305 -19.36 18.52 -0.07
N LYS A 306 -19.13 17.54 -0.95
CA LYS A 306 -19.30 16.10 -0.68
C LYS A 306 -17.95 15.49 -0.28
N TYR A 307 -17.92 14.54 0.66
CA TYR A 307 -16.69 13.90 1.15
C TYR A 307 -16.89 12.41 1.40
N MET A 308 -15.79 11.66 1.52
CA MET A 308 -15.78 10.27 1.93
C MET A 308 -15.15 10.13 3.31
N LEU A 309 -15.79 9.33 4.16
CA LEU A 309 -15.28 8.94 5.46
C LEU A 309 -14.82 7.48 5.34
N VAL A 310 -13.59 7.20 5.74
CA VAL A 310 -13.03 5.85 5.84
C VAL A 310 -12.60 5.61 7.28
#